data_AF-A0A967XU09-F1
#
_entry.id   AF-A0A967XU09-F1
#
_cell.length_a   1.000
_cell.length_b   1.000
_cell.length_c   1.000
_cell.angle_alpha   90.00
_cell.angle_beta   90.00
_cell.angle_gamma   90.00
#
_symmetry.space_group_name_H-M   'P 1'
#
loop_
_entity.id
_entity.type
_entity.pdbx_description
1 polymer ?
#
loop_
_entity_poly.entity_id
_entity_poly.type
_entity_poly.pdbx_seq_one_letter_code
_entity_poly.pdbx_strand_id
1 'polypeptide(L)' 'NRKYPNAAHDWRWQYVFPASSHFFDPEDQLHRRHHLHESAMQRAVREAVRKSGITKRASCHTFR' A
#
# COMPACT_ATOMS: atom_id res chain seq x y z
N ASN A 1 13.81 16.80 -21.12
CA ASN A 1 12.87 17.74 -20.47
C ASN A 1 11.62 16.97 -20.10
N ARG A 2 11.27 16.86 -18.81
CA ARG A 2 10.17 15.99 -18.34
C ARG A 2 8.93 16.84 -18.06
N LYS A 3 7.75 16.38 -18.50
CA LYS A 3 6.48 17.12 -18.36
C LYS A 3 6.15 17.51 -16.91
N TYR A 4 6.54 16.67 -15.94
CA TYR A 4 6.40 16.94 -14.51
C TYR A 4 7.72 16.66 -13.78
N PRO A 5 8.57 17.68 -13.56
CA PRO A 5 9.86 17.50 -12.88
C PRO A 5 9.68 17.18 -11.40
N ASN A 6 8.66 17.76 -10.75
CA ASN A 6 8.45 17.65 -9.30
C ASN A 6 7.48 16.53 -8.89
N ALA A 7 7.05 15.66 -9.82
CA ALA A 7 6.08 14.60 -9.54
C ALA A 7 6.53 13.66 -8.40
N ALA A 8 7.85 13.47 -8.20
CA ALA A 8 8.37 12.63 -7.14
C ALA A 8 8.09 13.17 -5.71
N HIS A 9 7.85 14.47 -5.56
CA HIS A 9 7.63 15.12 -4.27
C HIS A 9 6.19 15.66 -4.11
N ASP A 10 5.44 15.76 -5.21
CA ASP A 10 4.06 16.22 -5.18
C ASP A 10 3.14 15.10 -4.70
N TRP A 11 2.37 15.41 -3.65
CA TRP A 11 1.39 14.52 -3.01
C TRP A 11 0.42 13.87 -4.01
N ARG A 12 0.05 14.58 -5.10
CA ARG A 12 -0.87 14.07 -6.13
C ARG A 12 -0.37 12.80 -6.80
N TRP A 13 0.93 12.54 -6.74
CA TRP A 13 1.58 11.37 -7.34
C TRP A 13 2.01 10.33 -6.31
N GLN A 14 1.73 10.56 -5.02
CA GLN A 14 2.08 9.63 -3.95
C GLN A 14 0.96 8.64 -3.68
N TYR A 15 1.32 7.45 -3.21
CA TYR A 15 0.33 6.49 -2.70
C TYR A 15 -0.29 7.02 -1.41
N VAL A 16 -1.62 6.92 -1.28
CA VAL A 16 -2.35 7.20 -0.04
C VAL A 16 -1.97 6.20 1.06
N PHE A 17 -1.70 4.95 0.67
CA PHE A 17 -1.22 3.88 1.54
C PHE A 17 0.17 3.43 1.08
N PRO A 18 1.23 4.19 1.42
CA PRO A 18 2.57 3.82 1.01
C PRO A 18 3.13 2.69 1.89
N ALA A 19 4.08 1.92 1.35
CA ALA A 19 4.84 0.96 2.12
C ALA A 19 5.63 1.66 3.25
N SER A 20 5.87 0.94 4.35
CA SER A 20 6.61 1.47 5.50
C SER A 20 8.08 1.73 5.20
N SER A 21 8.67 0.97 4.28
CA SER A 21 10.07 1.09 3.87
C SER A 21 10.21 1.50 2.41
N HIS A 22 11.36 2.12 2.11
CA HIS A 22 11.81 2.33 0.74
C HIS A 22 12.49 1.09 0.20
N PHE A 23 12.29 0.82 -1.08
CA PHE A 23 13.02 -0.18 -1.84
C PHE A 23 14.08 0.53 -2.70
N PHE A 24 15.26 -0.06 -2.82
CA PHE A 24 16.29 0.42 -3.74
C PHE A 24 16.05 -0.20 -5.11
N ASP A 25 15.77 0.63 -6.10
CA ASP A 25 15.63 0.22 -7.49
C ASP A 25 17.02 0.16 -8.15
N PRO A 26 17.54 -1.03 -8.50
CA PRO A 26 18.86 -1.18 -9.07
C PRO A 26 18.96 -0.72 -10.53
N GLU A 27 17.84 -0.68 -11.26
CA GLU A 27 17.83 -0.25 -12.67
C GLU A 27 18.01 1.26 -12.78
N ASP A 28 17.31 2.00 -11.91
CA ASP A 28 17.34 3.46 -11.88
C ASP A 28 18.30 4.04 -10.83
N GLN A 29 18.92 3.20 -9.98
CA GLN A 29 19.77 3.57 -8.83
C GLN A 29 19.10 4.55 -7.87
N LEU A 30 17.78 4.41 -7.66
CA LEU A 30 16.99 5.32 -6.84
C LEU A 30 16.19 4.58 -5.77
N HIS A 31 16.03 5.22 -4.61
CA HIS A 31 15.09 4.74 -3.61
C HIS A 31 13.66 5.11 -3.99
N ARG A 32 12.79 4.12 -4.06
CA ARG A 32 11.36 4.28 -4.38
C ARG A 32 10.50 3.76 -3.25
N ARG A 33 9.29 4.31 -3.13
CA ARG A 33 8.27 3.82 -2.20
C ARG A 33 7.14 3.18 -3.00
N HIS A 34 6.89 1.91 -2.73
CA HIS A 34 5.76 1.19 -3.33
C HIS A 34 4.49 1.44 -2.51
N HIS A 35 3.35 0.98 -3.03
CA HIS A 35 2.13 0.88 -2.23
C HIS A 35 2.29 -0.20 -1.16
N LEU A 36 1.51 -0.08 -0.10
CA LEU A 36 1.41 -1.09 0.94
C LEU A 36 1.03 -2.44 0.32
N HIS A 37 1.82 -3.47 0.61
CA HIS A 37 1.59 -4.80 0.03
C HIS A 37 0.21 -5.34 0.41
N GLU A 38 -0.51 -5.91 -0.56
CA GLU A 38 -1.90 -6.36 -0.38
C GLU A 38 -2.07 -7.31 0.81
N SER A 39 -1.10 -8.21 1.02
CA SER A 39 -1.15 -9.17 2.12
C SER A 39 -1.16 -8.50 3.51
N ALA A 40 -0.59 -7.30 3.66
CA ALA A 40 -0.62 -6.57 4.91
C ALA A 40 -2.06 -6.16 5.26
N MET A 41 -2.81 -5.64 4.29
CA MET A 41 -4.22 -5.29 4.44
C MET A 41 -5.07 -6.54 4.68
N GLN A 42 -4.87 -7.61 3.92
CA GLN A 42 -5.60 -8.87 4.09
C GLN A 42 -5.40 -9.47 5.49
N ARG A 43 -4.17 -9.42 6.03
CA ARG A 43 -3.86 -9.87 7.40
C ARG A 43 -4.55 -9.00 8.45
N ALA A 44 -4.46 -7.69 8.32
CA ALA A 44 -5.10 -6.76 9.24
C ALA A 44 -6.63 -6.96 9.29
N VAL A 45 -7.28 -7.11 8.14
CA VAL A 45 -8.72 -7.41 8.05
C VAL A 45 -9.05 -8.75 8.70
N ARG A 46 -8.26 -9.79 8.43
CA ARG A 46 -8.46 -11.12 9.03
C ARG A 46 -8.39 -11.06 10.57
N GLU A 47 -7.45 -10.29 11.11
CA GLU A 47 -7.33 -10.11 12.56
C GLU A 47 -8.49 -9.30 13.14
N ALA A 48 -8.93 -8.24 12.45
CA ALA A 48 -10.08 -7.43 12.86
C ALA A 48 -11.37 -8.26 12.91
N VAL A 49 -11.64 -9.06 11.88
CA VAL A 49 -12.82 -9.97 11.82
C VAL A 49 -12.80 -10.99 12.96
N ARG A 50 -11.62 -11.52 13.30
CA ARG A 50 -11.47 -12.43 14.45
C ARG A 50 -11.78 -11.72 15.78
N LYS A 51 -11.29 -10.49 15.95
CA LYS A 51 -11.51 -9.69 17.16
C LYS A 51 -12.95 -9.20 17.30
N SER A 52 -13.67 -9.01 16.20
CA SER A 52 -15.06 -8.54 16.20
C SER A 52 -16.08 -9.64 16.54
N GLY A 53 -15.67 -10.89 16.69
CA GLY A 53 -16.56 -12.00 17.03
C GLY A 53 -17.53 -12.40 15.91
N ILE A 54 -17.30 -11.95 14.68
CA ILE A 54 -18.15 -12.31 13.54
C ILE A 54 -17.89 -13.77 13.18
N THR A 55 -18.93 -14.59 13.29
CA THR A 55 -18.85 -16.04 12.98
C THR A 55 -18.85 -16.32 11.48
N LYS A 56 -19.43 -15.42 10.68
CA LYS A 56 -19.42 -15.49 9.21
C LYS A 56 -18.03 -15.16 8.68
N ARG A 57 -17.61 -15.86 7.62
CA ARG A 57 -16.35 -15.55 6.93
C ARG A 57 -16.45 -14.17 6.29
N ALA A 58 -15.55 -13.26 6.67
CA ALA A 58 -15.36 -11.95 6.05
C ALA A 58 -13.90 -11.75 5.64
N SER A 59 -13.68 -11.13 4.49
CA SER A 59 -12.36 -10.78 3.94
C SER A 59 -12.41 -9.40 3.28
N CYS A 60 -11.28 -8.90 2.76
CA CYS A 60 -11.27 -7.66 1.97
C CYS A 60 -12.30 -7.67 0.84
N HIS A 61 -12.51 -8.83 0.19
CA HIS A 61 -13.47 -8.95 -0.92
C HIS A 61 -14.94 -8.86 -0.45
N THR A 62 -15.21 -9.06 0.83
CA THR A 62 -16.54 -8.86 1.42
C THR A 62 -16.93 -7.38 1.51
N PHE A 63 -15.94 -6.47 1.52
CA PHE A 63 -16.15 -5.03 1.61
C PHE A 63 -16.18 -4.32 0.24
N ARG A 64 -16.04 -5.08 -0.85
CA ARG A 64 -16.18 -4.56 -2.21
C ARG A 64 -17.65 -4.28 -2.52
#